data_AF-A0A2V4BK28-F1
#
_entry.id   AF-A0A2V4BK28-F1
#
_cell.length_a   1.000
_cell.length_b   1.000
_cell.length_c   1.000
_cell.angle_alpha   90.00
_cell.angle_beta   90.00
_cell.angle_gamma   90.00
#
_symmetry.space_group_name_H-M   'P 1'
#
loop_
_entity.id
_entity.type
_entity.pdbx_description
1 polymer ?
#
loop_
_entity_poly.entity_id
_entity_poly.type
_entity_poly.pdbx_seq_one_letter_code
_entity_poly.pdbx_strand_id
1 'polypeptide(L)'
;MKTKKYFYFCLFLGISTLSCSKDNDTNEDPTNITTTDPVVISATAAKGTAEGSSATGANEEDILANSTFASTVKITFSGTSATIENTVTGVTINTSGADVTITSTVAGVAYEVTGSTTDGMLKIYSEKKYKLTLNGVSIKNNDGPAVNIQSGKRAFVVLSGTNTLEDGVTYATSAEDQKGTFFSEGQLIFSGTGILTIVGNNKHAIVADDYVRVQSGTITITKASSDGIHTNDGVYIDGGNLNITASSDGIEAEEGHVIINGGIITATVADDGIVASYDTDETIDPYVVINGGTITITTTGEGGEGIESKSTLTINDGTIYIKAVDDAINAGDAIYINGGNIVAYSTTNDGIDSNGTMTITGGRVFSTGAKSPEEGFDCDNNTFKITGGLLIGAGGATSSPTASVSTQASAILGSGNAGTIFSILDSDNAEVMTFKSPASFTTLLLSGSKFSSGKTYKLVSVSAVTGASDFNGLYLGGTFSNPTVSSSFTLTSMVTKIGGSTGPGR
;
A
#
# COMPACT_ATOMS: atom_id res chain seq x y z
N MET A 1 74.82 -48.05 34.96
CA MET A 1 74.76 -49.39 35.59
C MET A 1 73.64 -49.38 36.63
N LYS A 2 72.61 -50.20 36.41
CA LYS A 2 71.61 -50.76 37.37
C LYS A 2 70.82 -49.81 38.32
N THR A 3 69.56 -49.60 37.92
CA THR A 3 68.30 -49.75 38.69
C THR A 3 68.33 -49.96 40.21
N LYS A 4 67.42 -49.25 40.92
CA LYS A 4 66.48 -49.86 41.89
C LYS A 4 65.27 -48.93 42.17
N LYS A 5 64.09 -49.56 42.27
CA LYS A 5 62.77 -49.00 42.60
C LYS A 5 62.36 -49.38 44.03
N TYR A 6 61.35 -48.64 44.53
CA TYR A 6 60.34 -48.91 45.58
C TYR A 6 60.70 -48.62 47.04
N PHE A 7 59.92 -47.75 47.72
CA PHE A 7 58.79 -48.14 48.61
C PHE A 7 58.03 -46.91 49.14
N TYR A 8 56.70 -47.02 49.27
CA TYR A 8 55.76 -46.03 49.82
C TYR A 8 55.74 -46.08 51.37
N PHE A 9 55.61 -44.93 52.04
CA PHE A 9 54.96 -44.86 53.36
C PHE A 9 54.25 -43.51 53.59
N CYS A 10 53.13 -43.58 54.28
CA CYS A 10 52.03 -42.62 54.35
C CYS A 10 52.16 -41.52 55.41
N LEU A 11 51.52 -40.38 55.09
CA LEU A 11 50.68 -39.52 55.95
C LEU A 11 51.32 -38.70 57.09
N PHE A 12 51.33 -37.38 56.94
CA PHE A 12 50.81 -36.49 57.97
C PHE A 12 50.12 -35.26 57.35
N LEU A 13 48.91 -35.02 57.82
CA LEU A 13 47.90 -34.10 57.35
C LEU A 13 48.19 -32.68 57.86
N GLY A 14 48.32 -31.70 56.96
CA GLY A 14 48.44 -30.27 57.29
C GLY A 14 47.36 -29.49 56.56
N ILE A 15 46.27 -29.18 57.27
CA ILE A 15 45.16 -28.35 56.82
C ILE A 15 45.62 -26.89 56.79
N SER A 16 45.69 -26.29 55.60
CA SER A 16 45.69 -24.84 55.43
C SER A 16 44.41 -24.45 54.71
N THR A 17 43.53 -23.76 55.43
CA THR A 17 42.24 -23.26 54.96
C THR A 17 42.45 -22.19 53.88
N LEU A 18 42.25 -22.58 52.62
CA LEU A 18 41.95 -21.64 51.55
C LEU A 18 40.51 -21.14 51.75
N SER A 19 40.39 -19.85 52.04
CA SER A 19 39.13 -19.14 52.04
C SER A 19 38.61 -19.10 50.60
N CYS A 20 37.59 -19.89 50.31
CA CYS A 20 36.75 -19.65 49.15
C CYS A 20 35.98 -18.35 49.41
N SER A 21 36.30 -17.30 48.67
CA SER A 21 35.34 -16.23 48.44
C SER A 21 34.16 -16.87 47.72
N LYS A 22 33.03 -16.96 48.43
CA LYS A 22 31.73 -17.24 47.83
C LYS A 22 31.47 -16.00 46.96
N ASP A 23 31.61 -16.13 45.64
CA ASP A 23 31.06 -15.13 44.74
C ASP A 23 29.58 -15.04 45.10
N ASN A 24 29.17 -13.84 45.51
CA ASN A 24 27.78 -13.53 45.72
C ASN A 24 27.08 -13.83 44.38
N ASP A 25 26.20 -14.83 44.40
CA ASP A 25 25.07 -14.88 43.48
C ASP A 25 24.38 -13.52 43.60
N THR A 26 24.70 -12.61 42.68
CA THR A 26 23.81 -11.50 42.39
C THR A 26 22.55 -12.17 41.91
N ASN A 27 21.55 -12.13 42.77
CA ASN A 27 20.17 -12.41 42.47
C ASN A 27 19.78 -11.47 41.31
N GLU A 28 20.11 -11.84 40.07
CA GLU A 28 19.62 -11.15 38.90
C GLU A 28 18.11 -11.29 38.96
N ASP A 29 17.44 -10.17 39.20
CA ASP A 29 16.01 -10.09 39.06
C ASP A 29 15.69 -10.56 37.63
N PRO A 30 15.03 -11.73 37.44
CA PRO A 30 14.84 -12.33 36.13
C PRO A 30 13.95 -11.48 35.20
N THR A 31 13.51 -10.31 35.68
CA THR A 31 12.62 -9.38 35.00
C THR A 31 13.35 -8.28 34.21
N ASN A 32 14.63 -7.99 34.44
CA ASN A 32 15.35 -6.91 33.74
C ASN A 32 16.68 -7.38 33.15
N ILE A 33 16.88 -7.15 31.85
CA ILE A 33 18.19 -7.37 31.21
C ILE A 33 19.01 -6.10 31.39
N THR A 34 20.18 -6.18 32.02
CA THR A 34 21.15 -5.07 32.01
C THR A 34 22.07 -5.21 30.80
N THR A 35 22.10 -4.19 29.94
CA THR A 35 22.91 -4.22 28.71
C THR A 35 24.18 -3.38 28.89
N THR A 36 25.36 -3.96 28.65
CA THR A 36 26.63 -3.21 28.66
C THR A 36 26.76 -2.30 27.43
N ASP A 37 26.29 -2.78 26.29
CA ASP A 37 26.20 -2.03 25.03
C ASP A 37 24.73 -1.98 24.55
N PRO A 38 24.28 -0.90 23.89
CA PRO A 38 22.92 -0.84 23.36
C PRO A 38 22.61 -1.95 22.35
N VAL A 39 21.41 -2.51 22.42
CA VAL A 39 20.87 -3.43 21.42
C VAL A 39 20.55 -2.63 20.16
N VAL A 40 21.07 -3.08 19.01
CA VAL A 40 20.85 -2.45 17.71
C VAL A 40 19.63 -3.07 17.02
N ILE A 41 18.70 -2.24 16.57
CA ILE A 41 17.56 -2.65 15.75
C ILE A 41 18.00 -2.72 14.30
N SER A 42 17.69 -3.83 13.64
CA SER A 42 18.13 -4.10 12.26
C SER A 42 17.01 -4.49 11.30
N ALA A 43 15.86 -4.93 11.82
CA ALA A 43 14.67 -5.32 11.04
C ALA A 43 15.01 -6.20 9.82
N THR A 44 15.78 -7.26 10.03
CA THR A 44 16.26 -8.11 8.93
C THR A 44 15.15 -9.01 8.41
N ALA A 45 14.80 -8.86 7.12
CA ALA A 45 13.84 -9.70 6.42
C ALA A 45 14.55 -10.66 5.44
N ALA A 46 14.16 -11.93 5.44
CA ALA A 46 14.60 -12.88 4.41
C ALA A 46 13.79 -12.67 3.12
N LYS A 47 14.28 -13.20 1.98
CA LYS A 47 13.54 -13.28 0.73
C LYS A 47 13.51 -14.72 0.23
N GLY A 48 12.31 -15.22 -0.05
CA GLY A 48 12.03 -16.45 -0.77
C GLY A 48 11.91 -16.18 -2.28
N THR A 49 11.36 -17.16 -3.00
CA THR A 49 11.04 -16.99 -4.43
C THR A 49 9.71 -16.28 -4.56
N ALA A 50 9.65 -15.17 -5.30
CA ALA A 50 8.41 -14.42 -5.48
C ALA A 50 7.33 -15.28 -6.16
N GLU A 51 6.09 -15.12 -5.71
CA GLU A 51 4.89 -15.80 -6.23
C GLU A 51 3.80 -14.76 -6.55
N GLY A 52 2.77 -15.16 -7.28
CA GLY A 52 1.74 -14.24 -7.78
C GLY A 52 2.16 -13.49 -9.05
N SER A 53 1.44 -12.42 -9.36
CA SER A 53 1.63 -11.66 -10.60
C SER A 53 2.77 -10.63 -10.51
N SER A 54 3.41 -10.38 -11.64
CA SER A 54 4.36 -9.28 -11.83
C SER A 54 3.98 -8.40 -13.03
N ALA A 55 2.68 -8.41 -13.37
CA ALA A 55 2.16 -7.62 -14.46
C ALA A 55 2.45 -6.13 -14.23
N THR A 56 2.82 -5.43 -15.31
CA THR A 56 3.11 -3.99 -15.28
C THR A 56 2.14 -3.17 -16.12
N GLY A 57 1.19 -3.82 -16.82
CA GLY A 57 0.31 -3.14 -17.77
C GLY A 57 1.07 -2.45 -18.91
N ALA A 58 2.24 -2.94 -19.29
CA ALA A 58 3.05 -2.31 -20.33
C ALA A 58 2.33 -2.35 -21.69
N ASN A 59 2.18 -1.19 -22.32
CA ASN A 59 1.58 -1.04 -23.64
C ASN A 59 2.37 0.02 -24.43
N GLU A 60 2.98 -0.36 -25.55
CA GLU A 60 3.78 0.56 -26.35
C GLU A 60 2.97 1.70 -26.99
N GLU A 61 1.66 1.50 -27.17
CA GLU A 61 0.75 2.53 -27.66
C GLU A 61 0.43 3.60 -26.61
N ASP A 62 0.72 3.35 -25.33
CA ASP A 62 0.56 4.32 -24.23
C ASP A 62 1.78 5.23 -24.06
N ILE A 63 2.85 4.97 -24.79
CA ILE A 63 4.06 5.78 -24.72
C ILE A 63 3.87 7.00 -25.63
N LEU A 64 3.76 8.19 -25.04
CA LEU A 64 3.58 9.43 -25.79
C LEU A 64 4.64 9.63 -26.88
N ALA A 65 5.91 9.27 -26.60
CA ALA A 65 7.02 9.39 -27.53
C ALA A 65 6.89 8.50 -28.78
N ASN A 66 6.06 7.44 -28.72
CA ASN A 66 5.75 6.58 -29.87
C ASN A 66 4.66 7.16 -30.77
N SER A 67 4.11 8.33 -30.42
CA SER A 67 3.08 9.03 -31.19
C SER A 67 3.61 10.38 -31.70
N THR A 68 3.19 10.75 -32.91
CA THR A 68 3.54 12.04 -33.53
C THR A 68 2.30 12.90 -33.69
N PHE A 69 2.36 14.16 -33.22
CA PHE A 69 1.31 15.16 -33.37
C PHE A 69 1.87 16.37 -34.10
N ALA A 70 1.66 16.44 -35.42
CA ALA A 70 2.29 17.42 -36.30
C ALA A 70 1.59 18.78 -36.29
N SER A 71 0.33 18.83 -35.87
CA SER A 71 -0.48 20.05 -35.83
C SER A 71 -0.95 20.31 -34.40
N THR A 72 -0.88 21.57 -33.96
CA THR A 72 -1.38 21.99 -32.65
C THR A 72 -2.43 23.09 -32.84
N VAL A 73 -3.66 22.78 -32.44
CA VAL A 73 -4.73 23.76 -32.26
C VAL A 73 -4.58 24.37 -30.86
N LYS A 74 -4.69 25.69 -30.76
CA LYS A 74 -4.67 26.39 -29.46
C LYS A 74 -6.05 26.87 -29.08
N ILE A 75 -6.38 26.69 -27.81
CA ILE A 75 -7.67 27.03 -27.21
C ILE A 75 -7.38 27.86 -25.96
N THR A 76 -7.81 29.11 -25.95
CA THR A 76 -7.61 30.00 -24.80
C THR A 76 -8.94 30.47 -24.24
N PHE A 77 -9.27 30.03 -23.03
CA PHE A 77 -10.44 30.51 -22.29
C PHE A 77 -10.20 31.93 -21.75
N SER A 78 -11.19 32.79 -21.86
CA SER A 78 -11.14 34.20 -21.44
C SER A 78 -12.49 34.60 -20.86
N GLY A 79 -12.71 34.24 -19.61
CA GLY A 79 -13.96 34.50 -18.90
C GLY A 79 -15.11 33.71 -19.53
N THR A 80 -16.05 34.40 -20.16
CA THR A 80 -17.26 33.82 -20.77
C THR A 80 -17.09 33.46 -22.25
N SER A 81 -15.86 33.41 -22.75
CA SER A 81 -15.55 33.11 -24.16
C SER A 81 -14.30 32.25 -24.30
N ALA A 82 -14.10 31.66 -25.48
CA ALA A 82 -12.86 30.98 -25.86
C ALA A 82 -12.38 31.46 -27.23
N THR A 83 -11.07 31.53 -27.42
CA THR A 83 -10.43 31.86 -28.70
C THR A 83 -9.69 30.65 -29.26
N ILE A 84 -9.79 30.47 -30.59
CA ILE A 84 -9.23 29.32 -31.30
C ILE A 84 -8.19 29.81 -32.30
N GLU A 85 -6.98 29.23 -32.26
CA GLU A 85 -5.91 29.50 -33.21
C GLU A 85 -5.40 28.20 -33.85
N ASN A 86 -4.77 28.33 -35.02
CA ASN A 86 -4.17 27.23 -35.79
C ASN A 86 -5.18 26.13 -36.14
N THR A 87 -6.29 26.49 -36.79
CA THR A 87 -7.27 25.51 -37.26
C THR A 87 -6.63 24.50 -38.21
N VAL A 88 -7.08 23.24 -38.10
CA VAL A 88 -6.55 22.10 -38.85
C VAL A 88 -7.66 21.55 -39.75
N THR A 89 -7.35 21.30 -41.03
CA THR A 89 -8.32 20.65 -41.94
C THR A 89 -8.73 19.28 -41.40
N GLY A 90 -10.04 19.04 -41.30
CA GLY A 90 -10.60 17.83 -40.68
C GLY A 90 -10.88 17.96 -39.18
N VAL A 91 -10.61 19.12 -38.59
CA VAL A 91 -11.00 19.48 -37.23
C VAL A 91 -12.00 20.64 -37.28
N THR A 92 -13.20 20.41 -36.76
CA THR A 92 -14.24 21.43 -36.60
C THR A 92 -14.32 21.81 -35.12
N ILE A 93 -14.36 23.12 -34.84
CA ILE A 93 -14.46 23.63 -33.47
C ILE A 93 -15.60 24.63 -33.41
N ASN A 94 -16.59 24.33 -32.57
CA ASN A 94 -17.73 25.19 -32.31
C ASN A 94 -17.60 25.78 -30.91
N THR A 95 -17.87 27.08 -30.79
CA THR A 95 -17.87 27.79 -29.51
C THR A 95 -19.24 28.41 -29.26
N SER A 96 -19.84 28.12 -28.10
CA SER A 96 -21.02 28.82 -27.59
C SER A 96 -20.65 29.46 -26.25
N GLY A 97 -20.31 30.75 -26.26
CA GLY A 97 -19.67 31.36 -25.09
C GLY A 97 -18.33 30.68 -24.79
N ALA A 98 -18.16 30.16 -23.57
CA ALA A 98 -17.01 29.36 -23.16
C ALA A 98 -17.24 27.85 -23.26
N ASP A 99 -18.29 27.39 -23.94
CA ASP A 99 -18.41 25.97 -24.30
C ASP A 99 -17.69 25.71 -25.62
N VAL A 100 -16.61 24.94 -25.58
CA VAL A 100 -15.80 24.56 -26.74
C VAL A 100 -16.08 23.10 -27.08
N THR A 101 -16.64 22.85 -28.26
CA THR A 101 -16.84 21.49 -28.79
C THR A 101 -15.94 21.25 -30.00
N ILE A 102 -15.11 20.22 -29.92
CA ILE A 102 -14.17 19.81 -30.96
C ILE A 102 -14.67 18.51 -31.60
N THR A 103 -14.62 18.44 -32.93
CA THR A 103 -14.84 17.20 -33.69
C THR A 103 -13.69 17.00 -34.66
N SER A 104 -12.94 15.91 -34.53
CA SER A 104 -11.80 15.57 -35.38
C SER A 104 -11.95 14.22 -36.08
N THR A 105 -11.69 14.19 -37.38
CA THR A 105 -11.64 12.96 -38.20
C THR A 105 -10.21 12.59 -38.62
N VAL A 106 -9.22 13.42 -38.27
CA VAL A 106 -7.82 13.29 -38.72
C VAL A 106 -6.89 12.94 -37.56
N ALA A 107 -5.78 12.26 -37.89
CA ALA A 107 -4.77 11.86 -36.93
C ALA A 107 -3.70 12.97 -36.74
N GLY A 108 -2.88 12.84 -35.69
CA GLY A 108 -1.72 13.70 -35.49
C GLY A 108 -2.04 15.11 -35.02
N VAL A 109 -3.20 15.30 -34.37
CA VAL A 109 -3.64 16.58 -33.81
C VAL A 109 -3.32 16.64 -32.32
N ALA A 110 -2.76 17.78 -31.90
CA ALA A 110 -2.65 18.18 -30.51
C ALA A 110 -3.58 19.37 -30.23
N TYR A 111 -4.14 19.40 -29.03
CA TYR A 111 -4.89 20.52 -28.48
C TYR A 111 -4.10 21.09 -27.30
N GLU A 112 -3.76 22.37 -27.35
CA GLU A 112 -3.15 23.09 -26.24
C GLU A 112 -4.19 24.04 -25.64
N VAL A 113 -4.50 23.84 -24.36
CA VAL A 113 -5.59 24.55 -23.67
C VAL A 113 -5.02 25.41 -22.55
N THR A 114 -5.38 26.69 -22.56
CA THR A 114 -4.88 27.71 -21.61
C THR A 114 -6.01 28.64 -21.17
N GLY A 115 -5.72 29.53 -20.22
CA GLY A 115 -6.64 30.58 -19.78
C GLY A 115 -7.65 30.11 -18.74
N SER A 116 -8.74 30.86 -18.56
CA SER A 116 -9.71 30.56 -17.50
C SER A 116 -11.15 30.86 -17.88
N THR A 117 -12.08 30.01 -17.45
CA THR A 117 -13.53 30.24 -17.47
C THR A 117 -14.17 29.79 -16.15
N THR A 118 -15.25 30.49 -15.77
CA THR A 118 -16.08 30.17 -14.58
C THR A 118 -17.38 29.47 -14.93
N ASP A 119 -17.67 29.35 -16.23
CA ASP A 119 -18.88 28.73 -16.76
C ASP A 119 -18.61 28.33 -18.22
N GLY A 120 -18.00 27.17 -18.40
CA GLY A 120 -17.69 26.63 -19.71
C GLY A 120 -17.19 25.19 -19.66
N MET A 121 -17.15 24.57 -20.84
CA MET A 121 -16.79 23.17 -21.02
C MET A 121 -15.76 23.01 -22.14
N LEU A 122 -14.86 22.03 -22.01
CA LEU A 122 -14.11 21.47 -23.14
C LEU A 122 -14.67 20.10 -23.51
N LYS A 123 -15.22 19.98 -24.71
CA LYS A 123 -15.77 18.73 -25.25
C LYS A 123 -15.02 18.27 -26.48
N ILE A 124 -14.69 16.98 -26.57
CA ILE A 124 -13.92 16.42 -27.68
C ILE A 124 -14.54 15.14 -28.22
N TYR A 125 -14.81 15.13 -29.53
CA TYR A 125 -15.03 13.94 -30.33
C TYR A 125 -13.84 13.75 -31.26
N SER A 126 -13.29 12.55 -31.31
CA SER A 126 -12.19 12.21 -32.21
C SER A 126 -12.30 10.78 -32.72
N GLU A 127 -12.02 10.59 -34.00
CA GLU A 127 -11.90 9.25 -34.59
C GLU A 127 -10.50 8.64 -34.41
N LYS A 128 -9.53 9.44 -33.93
CA LYS A 128 -8.10 9.09 -33.81
C LYS A 128 -7.57 9.44 -32.43
N LYS A 129 -6.44 8.82 -32.03
CA LYS A 129 -5.68 9.26 -30.84
C LYS A 129 -5.17 10.68 -30.99
N TYR A 130 -5.11 11.43 -29.90
CA TYR A 130 -4.71 12.84 -29.89
C TYR A 130 -3.95 13.19 -28.61
N LYS A 131 -3.27 14.33 -28.63
CA LYS A 131 -2.63 14.91 -27.44
C LYS A 131 -3.47 16.07 -26.92
N LEU A 132 -3.81 16.06 -25.65
CA LEU A 132 -4.44 17.17 -24.94
C LEU A 132 -3.44 17.74 -23.92
N THR A 133 -2.94 18.94 -24.15
CA THR A 133 -2.06 19.64 -23.19
C THR A 133 -2.90 20.62 -22.38
N LEU A 134 -3.01 20.37 -21.07
CA LEU A 134 -3.56 21.32 -20.12
C LEU A 134 -2.38 22.20 -19.66
N ASN A 135 -2.35 23.46 -20.11
CA ASN A 135 -1.22 24.36 -19.94
C ASN A 135 -1.61 25.61 -19.14
N GLY A 136 -1.76 25.45 -17.84
CA GLY A 136 -2.19 26.53 -16.95
C GLY A 136 -3.67 26.91 -17.13
N VAL A 137 -4.53 25.94 -17.45
CA VAL A 137 -5.96 26.18 -17.70
C VAL A 137 -6.82 26.02 -16.44
N SER A 138 -7.81 26.90 -16.26
CA SER A 138 -8.88 26.77 -15.27
C SER A 138 -10.24 26.66 -15.94
N ILE A 139 -10.94 25.54 -15.79
CA ILE A 139 -12.29 25.35 -16.33
C ILE A 139 -13.23 25.01 -15.19
N LYS A 140 -14.26 25.83 -15.01
CA LYS A 140 -15.44 25.48 -14.22
C LYS A 140 -16.66 25.38 -15.13
N ASN A 141 -17.38 24.28 -15.04
CA ASN A 141 -18.70 24.11 -15.62
C ASN A 141 -19.72 24.09 -14.48
N ASN A 142 -20.84 24.82 -14.59
CA ASN A 142 -21.85 24.88 -13.51
C ASN A 142 -22.94 23.83 -13.63
N ASP A 143 -23.10 23.21 -14.80
CA ASP A 143 -24.17 22.25 -15.10
C ASP A 143 -23.68 21.03 -15.91
N GLY A 144 -22.40 20.69 -15.83
CA GLY A 144 -21.82 19.55 -16.54
C GLY A 144 -20.36 19.30 -16.18
N PRO A 145 -19.69 18.36 -16.87
CA PRO A 145 -18.25 18.16 -16.76
C PRO A 145 -17.45 19.38 -17.19
N ALA A 146 -16.30 19.62 -16.57
CA ALA A 146 -15.33 20.60 -17.06
C ALA A 146 -14.67 20.14 -18.36
N VAL A 147 -14.35 18.85 -18.45
CA VAL A 147 -13.83 18.19 -19.65
C VAL A 147 -14.66 16.95 -19.94
N ASN A 148 -15.27 16.89 -21.14
CA ASN A 148 -16.11 15.78 -21.58
C ASN A 148 -15.58 15.20 -22.89
N ILE A 149 -14.85 14.09 -22.82
CA ILE A 149 -14.32 13.39 -23.99
C ILE A 149 -15.29 12.29 -24.41
N GLN A 150 -15.90 12.50 -25.56
CA GLN A 150 -16.88 11.59 -26.18
C GLN A 150 -16.20 10.74 -27.27
N SER A 151 -14.96 10.33 -27.01
CA SER A 151 -14.11 9.61 -27.95
C SER A 151 -13.56 8.36 -27.27
N GLY A 152 -13.95 7.18 -27.77
CA GLY A 152 -13.32 5.90 -27.41
C GLY A 152 -11.93 5.74 -28.05
N LYS A 153 -11.09 6.77 -27.95
CA LYS A 153 -9.72 6.81 -28.48
C LYS A 153 -8.80 7.39 -27.43
N ARG A 154 -7.59 6.84 -27.36
CA ARG A 154 -6.51 7.28 -26.48
C ARG A 154 -6.26 8.78 -26.54
N ALA A 155 -6.47 9.44 -25.41
CA ALA A 155 -6.10 10.81 -25.16
C ALA A 155 -4.82 10.86 -24.32
N PHE A 156 -3.74 11.38 -24.92
CA PHE A 156 -2.53 11.69 -24.15
C PHE A 156 -2.70 13.05 -23.47
N VAL A 157 -2.95 13.03 -22.17
CA VAL A 157 -3.11 14.22 -21.34
C VAL A 157 -1.75 14.66 -20.80
N VAL A 158 -1.26 15.81 -21.26
CA VAL A 158 0.01 16.39 -20.81
C VAL A 158 -0.28 17.56 -19.88
N LEU A 159 0.12 17.41 -18.61
CA LEU A 159 0.00 18.44 -17.59
C LEU A 159 1.20 19.40 -17.64
N SER A 160 0.92 20.66 -17.90
CA SER A 160 1.87 21.78 -17.87
C SER A 160 1.31 22.93 -17.03
N GLY A 161 2.16 23.62 -16.28
CA GLY A 161 1.72 24.66 -15.33
C GLY A 161 0.77 24.13 -14.25
N THR A 162 -0.11 25.00 -13.76
CA THR A 162 -1.13 24.66 -12.76
C THR A 162 -2.52 24.71 -13.39
N ASN A 163 -3.21 23.58 -13.39
CA ASN A 163 -4.51 23.43 -14.02
C ASN A 163 -5.58 23.17 -12.97
N THR A 164 -6.78 23.70 -13.16
CA THR A 164 -7.93 23.49 -12.26
C THR A 164 -9.17 23.11 -13.05
N LEU A 165 -9.82 22.00 -12.66
CA LEU A 165 -11.08 21.55 -13.25
C LEU A 165 -12.15 21.42 -12.15
N GLU A 166 -13.34 21.97 -12.38
CA GLU A 166 -14.47 21.88 -11.46
C GLU A 166 -15.77 21.69 -12.24
N ASP A 167 -16.58 20.72 -11.83
CA ASP A 167 -17.89 20.46 -12.45
C ASP A 167 -19.07 21.03 -11.65
N GLY A 168 -20.25 20.94 -12.25
CA GLY A 168 -21.51 21.34 -11.63
C GLY A 168 -21.95 20.34 -10.56
N VAL A 169 -22.75 20.78 -9.59
CA VAL A 169 -23.36 19.86 -8.61
C VAL A 169 -24.39 18.94 -9.29
N THR A 170 -25.07 19.45 -10.31
CA THR A 170 -26.07 18.74 -11.11
C THR A 170 -25.74 18.91 -12.58
N TYR A 171 -25.85 17.84 -13.36
CA TYR A 171 -25.60 17.90 -14.79
C TYR A 171 -26.89 18.15 -15.59
N ALA A 172 -26.77 18.95 -16.65
CA ALA A 172 -27.80 19.12 -17.66
C ALA A 172 -28.08 17.78 -18.34
N THR A 173 -29.34 17.53 -18.70
CA THR A 173 -29.73 16.28 -19.35
C THR A 173 -29.01 16.09 -20.68
N SER A 174 -28.40 14.92 -20.87
CA SER A 174 -27.67 14.52 -22.06
C SER A 174 -28.06 13.10 -22.49
N ALA A 175 -27.87 12.79 -23.77
CA ALA A 175 -27.93 11.42 -24.28
C ALA A 175 -26.55 10.73 -24.27
N GLU A 176 -25.53 11.47 -23.83
CA GLU A 176 -24.14 11.05 -23.73
C GLU A 176 -23.72 10.94 -22.27
N ASP A 177 -22.66 10.18 -22.03
CA ASP A 177 -22.16 9.99 -20.68
C ASP A 177 -21.49 11.25 -20.14
N GLN A 178 -21.79 11.51 -18.87
CA GLN A 178 -21.29 12.63 -18.09
C GLN A 178 -21.09 12.12 -16.67
N LYS A 179 -20.09 11.26 -16.46
CA LYS A 179 -19.92 10.52 -15.20
C LYS A 179 -18.96 11.19 -14.21
N GLY A 180 -18.26 12.26 -14.60
CA GLY A 180 -17.35 12.98 -13.70
C GLY A 180 -16.84 14.30 -14.27
N THR A 181 -15.99 15.00 -13.51
CA THR A 181 -15.46 16.32 -13.89
C THR A 181 -14.59 16.28 -15.14
N PHE A 182 -13.75 15.26 -15.22
CA PHE A 182 -12.96 14.91 -16.39
C PHE A 182 -13.35 13.50 -16.82
N PHE A 183 -14.30 13.43 -17.75
CA PHE A 183 -14.82 12.18 -18.29
C PHE A 183 -14.24 11.85 -19.66
N SER A 184 -14.09 10.56 -19.95
CA SER A 184 -13.67 10.02 -21.25
C SER A 184 -14.32 8.66 -21.56
N GLU A 185 -14.90 8.52 -22.75
CA GLU A 185 -15.34 7.22 -23.29
C GLU A 185 -14.17 6.26 -23.62
N GLY A 186 -12.93 6.75 -23.55
CA GLY A 186 -11.74 5.97 -23.89
C GLY A 186 -10.56 6.26 -22.97
N GLN A 187 -9.37 5.81 -23.35
CA GLN A 187 -8.19 5.85 -22.49
C GLN A 187 -7.70 7.28 -22.17
N LEU A 188 -7.42 7.53 -20.90
CA LEU A 188 -6.75 8.75 -20.42
C LEU A 188 -5.32 8.44 -19.97
N ILE A 189 -4.33 9.08 -20.58
CA ILE A 189 -2.91 8.85 -20.26
C ILE A 189 -2.25 10.15 -19.80
N PHE A 190 -2.04 10.28 -18.51
CA PHE A 190 -1.47 11.44 -17.86
C PHE A 190 0.06 11.41 -17.85
N SER A 191 0.66 12.52 -18.23
CA SER A 191 2.10 12.75 -18.20
C SER A 191 2.42 14.23 -18.01
N GLY A 192 3.70 14.58 -17.98
CA GLY A 192 4.18 15.95 -17.78
C GLY A 192 4.55 16.24 -16.33
N THR A 193 4.94 17.49 -16.06
CA THR A 193 5.43 17.94 -14.75
C THR A 193 4.50 18.94 -14.08
N GLY A 194 3.37 19.26 -14.72
CA GLY A 194 2.36 20.18 -14.20
C GLY A 194 1.52 19.57 -13.09
N ILE A 195 0.67 20.44 -12.53
CA ILE A 195 -0.30 20.11 -11.49
C ILE A 195 -1.70 20.15 -12.11
N LEU A 196 -2.54 19.17 -11.78
CA LEU A 196 -3.98 19.20 -12.02
C LEU A 196 -4.68 19.13 -10.67
N THR A 197 -5.39 20.19 -10.30
CA THR A 197 -6.33 20.18 -9.17
C THR A 197 -7.74 19.98 -9.70
N ILE A 198 -8.49 19.06 -9.11
CA ILE A 198 -9.84 18.71 -9.59
C ILE A 198 -10.84 18.64 -8.44
N VAL A 199 -12.07 19.05 -8.73
CA VAL A 199 -13.23 19.04 -7.83
C VAL A 199 -14.39 18.37 -8.55
N GLY A 200 -14.75 17.15 -8.11
CA GLY A 200 -15.97 16.43 -8.49
C GLY A 200 -17.10 16.74 -7.53
N ASN A 201 -18.00 17.64 -7.93
CA ASN A 201 -19.21 17.98 -7.19
C ASN A 201 -20.38 17.06 -7.52
N ASN A 202 -20.51 16.58 -8.75
CA ASN A 202 -21.64 15.73 -9.13
C ASN A 202 -21.45 14.26 -8.71
N LYS A 203 -20.36 13.63 -9.17
CA LYS A 203 -20.06 12.21 -8.95
C LYS A 203 -18.55 12.01 -8.79
N HIS A 204 -17.89 11.35 -9.74
CA HIS A 204 -16.45 11.07 -9.72
C HIS A 204 -15.63 12.29 -10.19
N ALA A 205 -14.34 12.34 -9.87
CA ALA A 205 -13.46 13.39 -10.38
C ALA A 205 -12.88 13.07 -11.76
N ILE A 206 -12.14 11.96 -11.91
CA ILE A 206 -11.57 11.50 -13.19
C ILE A 206 -12.23 10.18 -13.56
N VAL A 207 -12.75 10.09 -14.79
CA VAL A 207 -13.43 8.90 -15.27
C VAL A 207 -12.96 8.52 -16.67
N ALA A 208 -12.73 7.24 -16.89
CA ALA A 208 -12.58 6.67 -18.22
C ALA A 208 -13.35 5.35 -18.32
N ASP A 209 -14.21 5.18 -19.33
CA ASP A 209 -14.88 3.89 -19.51
C ASP A 209 -13.87 2.78 -19.87
N ASP A 210 -12.76 3.10 -20.54
CA ASP A 210 -11.63 2.17 -20.69
C ASP A 210 -10.73 2.24 -19.43
N TYR A 211 -9.56 2.89 -19.52
CA TYR A 211 -8.60 2.96 -18.43
C TYR A 211 -7.96 4.33 -18.26
N VAL A 212 -7.47 4.55 -17.04
CA VAL A 212 -6.63 5.70 -16.66
C VAL A 212 -5.21 5.21 -16.42
N ARG A 213 -4.22 5.88 -17.03
CA ARG A 213 -2.80 5.65 -16.79
C ARG A 213 -2.10 6.92 -16.35
N VAL A 214 -1.38 6.88 -15.24
CA VAL A 214 -0.56 8.00 -14.75
C VAL A 214 0.91 7.65 -14.87
N GLN A 215 1.58 8.25 -15.85
CA GLN A 215 3.02 8.10 -16.06
C GLN A 215 3.82 9.08 -15.20
N SER A 216 3.35 10.32 -15.11
CA SER A 216 3.97 11.38 -14.32
C SER A 216 3.00 12.55 -14.09
N GLY A 217 3.43 13.53 -13.29
CA GLY A 217 2.66 14.74 -12.97
C GLY A 217 2.12 14.71 -11.55
N THR A 218 1.47 15.80 -11.14
CA THR A 218 0.79 15.88 -9.85
C THR A 218 -0.71 16.02 -10.07
N ILE A 219 -1.50 15.10 -9.52
CA ILE A 219 -2.96 15.14 -9.57
C ILE A 219 -3.47 15.26 -8.14
N THR A 220 -4.23 16.32 -7.88
CA THR A 220 -4.81 16.62 -6.57
C THR A 220 -6.33 16.66 -6.70
N ILE A 221 -6.99 15.59 -6.29
CA ILE A 221 -8.45 15.51 -6.17
C ILE A 221 -8.80 16.04 -4.78
N THR A 222 -9.20 17.30 -4.70
CA THR A 222 -9.53 17.91 -3.39
C THR A 222 -10.88 17.46 -2.84
N LYS A 223 -11.74 16.96 -3.72
CA LYS A 223 -13.06 16.41 -3.42
C LYS A 223 -13.56 15.63 -4.63
N ALA A 224 -14.15 14.46 -4.39
CA ALA A 224 -15.10 13.79 -5.25
C ALA A 224 -16.35 13.42 -4.42
N SER A 225 -17.55 13.61 -4.98
CA SER A 225 -18.81 13.22 -4.33
C SER A 225 -19.06 11.71 -4.38
N SER A 226 -18.39 11.01 -5.31
CA SER A 226 -18.19 9.56 -5.32
C SER A 226 -16.68 9.34 -5.31
N ASP A 227 -16.13 8.77 -6.37
CA ASP A 227 -14.75 8.24 -6.36
C ASP A 227 -13.76 9.26 -6.94
N GLY A 228 -12.51 9.14 -6.52
CA GLY A 228 -11.43 9.94 -7.08
C GLY A 228 -11.20 9.63 -8.55
N ILE A 229 -10.73 8.41 -8.81
CA ILE A 229 -10.51 7.87 -10.16
C ILE A 229 -11.40 6.65 -10.32
N HIS A 230 -12.28 6.67 -11.32
CA HIS A 230 -13.18 5.55 -11.62
C HIS A 230 -12.99 5.11 -13.06
N THR A 231 -12.84 3.80 -13.28
CA THR A 231 -12.69 3.22 -14.62
C THR A 231 -13.38 1.89 -14.70
N ASN A 232 -13.74 1.42 -15.90
CA ASN A 232 -14.23 0.05 -16.02
C ASN A 232 -13.03 -0.90 -16.15
N ASP A 233 -12.19 -0.74 -17.19
CA ASP A 233 -11.17 -1.75 -17.54
C ASP A 233 -9.91 -1.74 -16.66
N GLY A 234 -9.51 -0.59 -16.12
CA GLY A 234 -8.36 -0.56 -15.22
C GLY A 234 -7.69 0.79 -14.92
N VAL A 235 -6.80 0.73 -13.94
CA VAL A 235 -5.98 1.86 -13.51
C VAL A 235 -4.51 1.47 -13.44
N TYR A 236 -3.65 2.26 -14.08
CA TYR A 236 -2.20 2.03 -14.14
C TYR A 236 -1.43 3.22 -13.58
N ILE A 237 -0.70 3.04 -12.48
CA ILE A 237 0.12 4.12 -11.88
C ILE A 237 1.60 3.76 -12.06
N ASP A 238 2.24 4.32 -13.08
CA ASP A 238 3.68 4.14 -13.30
C ASP A 238 4.53 5.10 -12.46
N GLY A 239 3.94 6.24 -12.09
CA GLY A 239 4.61 7.33 -11.39
C GLY A 239 3.65 8.46 -11.02
N GLY A 240 4.22 9.65 -10.82
CA GLY A 240 3.46 10.84 -10.42
C GLY A 240 3.19 10.94 -8.92
N ASN A 241 2.46 11.99 -8.54
CA ASN A 241 2.04 12.28 -7.18
C ASN A 241 0.51 12.50 -7.17
N LEU A 242 -0.22 11.56 -6.58
CA LEU A 242 -1.67 11.55 -6.48
C LEU A 242 -2.07 11.86 -5.03
N ASN A 243 -2.89 12.91 -4.85
CA ASN A 243 -3.48 13.27 -3.56
C ASN A 243 -4.99 13.27 -3.72
N ILE A 244 -5.69 12.35 -3.05
CA ILE A 244 -7.08 12.03 -3.32
C ILE A 244 -7.92 12.19 -2.05
N THR A 245 -8.98 13.00 -2.16
CA THR A 245 -10.07 13.05 -1.20
C THR A 245 -11.37 12.71 -1.92
N ALA A 246 -12.03 11.65 -1.50
CA ALA A 246 -13.25 11.13 -2.11
C ALA A 246 -14.31 10.76 -1.05
N SER A 247 -15.57 10.75 -1.44
CA SER A 247 -16.70 10.40 -0.55
C SER A 247 -17.21 8.97 -0.78
N SER A 248 -16.60 8.26 -1.72
CA SER A 248 -16.62 6.80 -1.90
C SER A 248 -15.15 6.39 -2.01
N ASP A 249 -14.74 5.79 -3.15
CA ASP A 249 -13.45 5.17 -3.33
C ASP A 249 -12.36 6.14 -3.80
N GLY A 250 -11.11 5.83 -3.49
CA GLY A 250 -9.97 6.60 -3.99
C GLY A 250 -9.72 6.31 -5.46
N ILE A 251 -9.50 5.04 -5.77
CA ILE A 251 -9.19 4.51 -7.09
C ILE A 251 -9.99 3.23 -7.29
N GLU A 252 -10.86 3.20 -8.29
CA GLU A 252 -11.68 2.04 -8.63
C GLU A 252 -11.48 1.63 -10.10
N ALA A 253 -11.29 0.33 -10.30
CA ALA A 253 -11.53 -0.35 -11.56
C ALA A 253 -12.73 -1.29 -11.40
N GLU A 254 -13.90 -0.85 -11.84
CA GLU A 254 -15.21 -1.48 -11.60
C GLU A 254 -15.36 -2.82 -12.33
N GLU A 255 -14.66 -3.01 -13.45
CA GLU A 255 -14.75 -4.18 -14.33
C GLU A 255 -13.35 -4.62 -14.78
N GLY A 256 -12.37 -4.47 -13.90
CA GLY A 256 -10.98 -4.44 -14.32
C GLY A 256 -9.98 -4.57 -13.20
N HIS A 257 -8.76 -4.10 -13.46
CA HIS A 257 -7.63 -4.34 -12.58
C HIS A 257 -6.84 -3.07 -12.29
N VAL A 258 -6.16 -3.07 -11.14
CA VAL A 258 -5.28 -1.97 -10.73
C VAL A 258 -3.83 -2.43 -10.69
N ILE A 259 -2.96 -1.72 -11.40
CA ILE A 259 -1.51 -1.97 -11.41
C ILE A 259 -0.76 -0.71 -10.99
N ILE A 260 0.01 -0.82 -9.92
CA ILE A 260 0.84 0.26 -9.39
C ILE A 260 2.31 -0.13 -9.57
N ASN A 261 2.99 0.45 -10.55
CA ASN A 261 4.41 0.26 -10.76
C ASN A 261 5.27 1.21 -9.91
N GLY A 262 4.71 2.34 -9.49
CA GLY A 262 5.43 3.36 -8.74
C GLY A 262 4.56 4.55 -8.34
N GLY A 263 5.19 5.71 -8.13
CA GLY A 263 4.52 6.95 -7.75
C GLY A 263 4.33 7.14 -6.25
N ILE A 264 3.71 8.27 -5.90
CA ILE A 264 3.28 8.61 -4.54
C ILE A 264 1.76 8.72 -4.57
N ILE A 265 1.06 7.92 -3.77
CA ILE A 265 -0.40 7.92 -3.66
C ILE A 265 -0.75 8.21 -2.21
N THR A 266 -1.48 9.31 -1.98
CA THR A 266 -2.05 9.64 -0.67
C THR A 266 -3.56 9.77 -0.83
N ALA A 267 -4.33 8.95 -0.11
CA ALA A 267 -5.78 8.94 -0.19
C ALA A 267 -6.42 9.06 1.19
N THR A 268 -7.42 9.95 1.31
CA THR A 268 -8.36 9.98 2.44
C THR A 268 -9.76 9.87 1.89
N VAL A 269 -10.40 8.73 2.13
CA VAL A 269 -11.61 8.31 1.41
C VAL A 269 -12.66 7.83 2.40
N ALA A 270 -13.92 7.76 1.97
CA ALA A 270 -14.98 7.26 2.83
C ALA A 270 -15.10 5.73 2.73
N ASP A 271 -14.98 5.20 1.51
CA ASP A 271 -15.08 3.77 1.26
C ASP A 271 -13.67 3.20 1.00
N ASP A 272 -13.41 2.56 -0.14
CA ASP A 272 -12.15 1.87 -0.37
C ASP A 272 -11.04 2.79 -0.87
N GLY A 273 -9.83 2.56 -0.40
CA GLY A 273 -8.67 3.31 -0.89
C GLY A 273 -8.36 3.02 -2.35
N ILE A 274 -8.17 1.73 -2.64
CA ILE A 274 -7.93 1.18 -3.98
C ILE A 274 -8.73 -0.10 -4.10
N VAL A 275 -9.59 -0.20 -5.11
CA VAL A 275 -10.40 -1.40 -5.34
C VAL A 275 -10.35 -1.82 -6.81
N ALA A 276 -10.17 -3.12 -7.02
CA ALA A 276 -10.46 -3.79 -8.29
C ALA A 276 -11.66 -4.71 -8.07
N SER A 277 -12.73 -4.50 -8.83
CA SER A 277 -14.01 -5.19 -8.69
C SER A 277 -14.55 -5.65 -10.05
N TYR A 278 -15.71 -6.31 -10.00
CA TYR A 278 -16.57 -6.59 -11.13
C TYR A 278 -18.00 -6.35 -10.66
N ASP A 279 -18.87 -5.85 -11.53
CA ASP A 279 -20.29 -5.76 -11.23
C ASP A 279 -20.96 -7.13 -11.43
N THR A 280 -21.49 -7.37 -12.63
CA THR A 280 -22.27 -8.59 -12.92
C THR A 280 -21.56 -9.59 -13.83
N ASP A 281 -20.42 -9.23 -14.42
CA ASP A 281 -19.63 -10.11 -15.28
C ASP A 281 -18.54 -10.85 -14.48
N GLU A 282 -18.91 -12.02 -13.95
CA GLU A 282 -17.99 -12.93 -13.24
C GLU A 282 -16.85 -13.50 -14.12
N THR A 283 -16.78 -13.15 -15.42
CA THR A 283 -15.64 -13.55 -16.28
C THR A 283 -14.46 -12.58 -16.18
N ILE A 284 -14.66 -11.43 -15.56
CA ILE A 284 -13.63 -10.44 -15.28
C ILE A 284 -12.72 -10.96 -14.15
N ASP A 285 -11.42 -10.72 -14.27
CA ASP A 285 -10.42 -11.01 -13.24
C ASP A 285 -9.98 -9.70 -12.55
N PRO A 286 -10.60 -9.34 -11.42
CA PRO A 286 -10.43 -8.05 -10.75
C PRO A 286 -9.23 -8.03 -9.81
N TYR A 287 -8.02 -8.10 -10.37
CA TYR A 287 -6.80 -8.22 -9.57
C TYR A 287 -6.14 -6.88 -9.25
N VAL A 288 -5.36 -6.86 -8.15
CA VAL A 288 -4.47 -5.75 -7.81
C VAL A 288 -3.01 -6.20 -7.80
N VAL A 289 -2.14 -5.47 -8.51
CA VAL A 289 -0.68 -5.69 -8.49
C VAL A 289 0.05 -4.42 -8.10
N ILE A 290 0.87 -4.49 -7.05
CA ILE A 290 1.72 -3.40 -6.58
C ILE A 290 3.19 -3.81 -6.74
N ASN A 291 3.84 -3.27 -7.76
CA ASN A 291 5.27 -3.49 -8.01
C ASN A 291 6.18 -2.51 -7.26
N GLY A 292 5.63 -1.42 -6.73
CA GLY A 292 6.37 -0.42 -5.98
C GLY A 292 5.53 0.81 -5.65
N GLY A 293 6.22 1.90 -5.28
CA GLY A 293 5.59 3.18 -4.94
C GLY A 293 5.54 3.47 -3.43
N THR A 294 5.08 4.67 -3.10
CA THR A 294 4.76 5.08 -1.72
C THR A 294 3.26 5.29 -1.63
N ILE A 295 2.58 4.46 -0.83
CA ILE A 295 1.12 4.43 -0.73
C ILE A 295 0.74 4.74 0.72
N THR A 296 -0.13 5.72 0.91
CA THR A 296 -0.69 6.10 2.21
C THR A 296 -2.19 6.26 2.09
N ILE A 297 -2.95 5.38 2.73
CA ILE A 297 -4.41 5.36 2.64
C ILE A 297 -5.00 5.50 4.04
N THR A 298 -6.05 6.32 4.14
CA THR A 298 -6.91 6.40 5.32
C THR A 298 -8.36 6.32 4.87
N THR A 299 -9.07 5.29 5.26
CA THR A 299 -10.52 5.22 5.08
C THR A 299 -11.23 5.79 6.31
N THR A 300 -12.47 6.25 6.15
CA THR A 300 -13.19 6.99 7.20
C THR A 300 -14.64 6.58 7.38
N GLY A 301 -15.25 5.92 6.40
CA GLY A 301 -16.60 5.38 6.45
C GLY A 301 -16.64 3.94 6.95
N GLU A 302 -17.83 3.48 7.30
CA GLU A 302 -18.09 2.09 7.67
C GLU A 302 -17.95 1.20 6.44
N GLY A 303 -17.26 0.06 6.57
CA GLY A 303 -16.98 -0.85 5.45
C GLY A 303 -15.75 -0.49 4.64
N GLY A 304 -15.23 0.75 4.74
CA GLY A 304 -14.14 1.19 3.87
C GLY A 304 -12.81 0.47 4.14
N GLU A 305 -12.34 -0.27 3.14
CA GLU A 305 -11.11 -1.04 3.13
C GLU A 305 -9.92 -0.26 2.55
N GLY A 306 -8.71 -0.64 2.94
CA GLY A 306 -7.52 0.03 2.44
C GLY A 306 -7.21 -0.25 0.97
N ILE A 307 -7.00 -1.52 0.67
CA ILE A 307 -6.75 -2.04 -0.67
C ILE A 307 -7.54 -3.33 -0.82
N GLU A 308 -8.49 -3.35 -1.73
CA GLU A 308 -9.32 -4.50 -2.02
C GLU A 308 -9.05 -5.04 -3.43
N SER A 309 -9.00 -6.35 -3.54
CA SER A 309 -9.05 -7.08 -4.80
C SER A 309 -10.13 -8.14 -4.71
N LYS A 310 -11.21 -8.04 -5.49
CA LYS A 310 -12.23 -9.10 -5.51
C LYS A 310 -11.69 -10.46 -5.99
N SER A 311 -10.49 -10.53 -6.58
CA SER A 311 -9.73 -11.76 -6.87
C SER A 311 -8.37 -11.80 -6.15
N THR A 312 -7.26 -11.70 -6.88
CA THR A 312 -5.90 -11.87 -6.34
C THR A 312 -5.18 -10.54 -6.14
N LEU A 313 -4.58 -10.36 -4.97
CA LEU A 313 -3.74 -9.22 -4.66
C LEU A 313 -2.26 -9.64 -4.57
N THR A 314 -1.39 -8.97 -5.32
CA THR A 314 0.07 -9.19 -5.25
C THR A 314 0.84 -7.90 -4.93
N ILE A 315 1.65 -7.94 -3.88
CA ILE A 315 2.59 -6.86 -3.50
C ILE A 315 4.02 -7.35 -3.68
N ASN A 316 4.69 -6.86 -4.73
CA ASN A 316 6.07 -7.19 -5.03
C ASN A 316 7.08 -6.30 -4.29
N ASP A 317 6.78 -5.01 -4.12
CA ASP A 317 7.58 -4.06 -3.34
C ASP A 317 6.77 -2.80 -2.99
N GLY A 318 7.35 -1.88 -2.24
CA GLY A 318 6.75 -0.57 -1.95
C GLY A 318 6.94 -0.10 -0.51
N THR A 319 6.54 1.14 -0.23
CA THR A 319 6.36 1.66 1.13
C THR A 319 4.88 1.96 1.33
N ILE A 320 4.18 1.09 2.06
CA ILE A 320 2.72 1.07 2.12
C ILE A 320 2.28 1.24 3.57
N TYR A 321 1.52 2.29 3.84
CA TYR A 321 0.84 2.49 5.11
C TYR A 321 -0.65 2.62 4.88
N ILE A 322 -1.40 1.75 5.53
CA ILE A 322 -2.86 1.76 5.49
C ILE A 322 -3.39 1.91 6.90
N LYS A 323 -4.33 2.83 7.06
CA LYS A 323 -5.24 2.87 8.20
C LYS A 323 -6.68 2.76 7.69
N ALA A 324 -7.25 1.58 7.77
CA ALA A 324 -8.62 1.33 7.33
C ALA A 324 -9.59 1.28 8.51
N VAL A 325 -10.85 1.59 8.25
CA VAL A 325 -11.95 1.31 9.18
C VAL A 325 -12.13 -0.20 9.23
N ASP A 326 -12.46 -0.79 8.09
CA ASP A 326 -12.57 -2.23 7.85
C ASP A 326 -11.17 -2.83 7.53
N ASP A 327 -11.06 -3.85 6.68
CA ASP A 327 -9.79 -4.48 6.37
C ASP A 327 -8.77 -3.53 5.76
N ALA A 328 -7.52 -3.61 6.23
CA ALA A 328 -6.48 -2.76 5.65
C ALA A 328 -5.97 -3.30 4.29
N ILE A 329 -5.94 -4.62 4.09
CA ILE A 329 -5.67 -5.23 2.79
C ILE A 329 -6.54 -6.47 2.68
N ASN A 330 -7.42 -6.53 1.69
CA ASN A 330 -8.34 -7.65 1.46
C ASN A 330 -8.13 -8.27 0.06
N ALA A 331 -8.29 -9.59 -0.05
CA ALA A 331 -8.44 -10.24 -1.34
C ALA A 331 -9.39 -11.44 -1.31
N GLY A 332 -10.22 -11.58 -2.36
CA GLY A 332 -11.18 -12.67 -2.51
C GLY A 332 -10.55 -14.06 -2.71
N ASP A 333 -9.42 -14.17 -3.41
CA ASP A 333 -8.84 -15.48 -3.77
C ASP A 333 -7.47 -15.76 -3.13
N ALA A 334 -6.57 -14.79 -3.17
CA ALA A 334 -5.23 -14.96 -2.65
C ALA A 334 -4.50 -13.63 -2.44
N ILE A 335 -3.65 -13.61 -1.41
CA ILE A 335 -2.67 -12.54 -1.18
C ILE A 335 -1.25 -13.09 -1.34
N TYR A 336 -0.45 -12.41 -2.16
CA TYR A 336 0.99 -12.63 -2.30
C TYR A 336 1.78 -11.39 -1.86
N ILE A 337 2.69 -11.55 -0.89
CA ILE A 337 3.60 -10.47 -0.45
C ILE A 337 5.05 -10.92 -0.63
N ASN A 338 5.74 -10.31 -1.59
CA ASN A 338 7.12 -10.66 -1.96
C ASN A 338 8.17 -9.63 -1.45
N GLY A 339 7.73 -8.44 -1.02
CA GLY A 339 8.63 -7.34 -0.67
C GLY A 339 7.93 -6.16 0.01
N GLY A 340 8.63 -5.03 0.11
CA GLY A 340 8.13 -3.78 0.68
C GLY A 340 8.31 -3.60 2.19
N ASN A 341 8.07 -2.36 2.65
CA ASN A 341 7.77 -2.03 4.04
C ASN A 341 6.27 -1.75 4.12
N ILE A 342 5.52 -2.60 4.82
CA ILE A 342 4.06 -2.59 4.84
C ILE A 342 3.61 -2.46 6.29
N VAL A 343 2.79 -1.46 6.58
CA VAL A 343 2.06 -1.33 7.84
C VAL A 343 0.58 -1.26 7.52
N ALA A 344 -0.15 -2.31 7.88
CA ALA A 344 -1.58 -2.44 7.66
C ALA A 344 -2.28 -2.37 9.02
N TYR A 345 -3.15 -1.38 9.21
CA TYR A 345 -3.86 -1.18 10.46
C TYR A 345 -5.36 -1.04 10.20
N SER A 346 -6.13 -2.03 10.63
CA SER A 346 -7.60 -1.95 10.70
C SER A 346 -8.06 -1.53 12.08
N THR A 347 -9.13 -0.74 12.13
CA THR A 347 -9.73 -0.32 13.40
C THR A 347 -10.90 -1.19 13.86
N THR A 348 -11.58 -1.87 12.94
CA THR A 348 -12.75 -2.71 13.26
C THR A 348 -12.64 -4.15 12.77
N ASN A 349 -11.77 -4.44 11.81
CA ASN A 349 -11.61 -5.76 11.18
C ASN A 349 -10.14 -6.21 11.09
N ASP A 350 -9.74 -6.95 10.07
CA ASP A 350 -8.44 -7.58 9.94
C ASP A 350 -7.37 -6.63 9.40
N GLY A 351 -6.13 -6.84 9.84
CA GLY A 351 -5.02 -6.09 9.27
C GLY A 351 -4.78 -6.48 7.81
N ILE A 352 -4.71 -7.78 7.53
CA ILE A 352 -4.58 -8.34 6.18
C ILE A 352 -5.46 -9.59 6.15
N ASP A 353 -6.48 -9.59 5.29
CA ASP A 353 -7.42 -10.69 5.11
C ASP A 353 -7.36 -11.26 3.68
N SER A 354 -7.41 -12.59 3.59
CA SER A 354 -7.62 -13.29 2.35
C SER A 354 -8.69 -14.35 2.52
N ASN A 355 -9.77 -14.24 1.77
CA ASN A 355 -10.81 -15.29 1.70
C ASN A 355 -10.29 -16.62 1.09
N GLY A 356 -9.05 -16.64 0.59
CA GLY A 356 -8.34 -17.83 0.13
C GLY A 356 -6.91 -17.91 0.68
N THR A 357 -5.91 -18.15 -0.17
CA THR A 357 -4.54 -18.45 0.33
C THR A 357 -3.71 -17.20 0.59
N MET A 358 -2.86 -17.23 1.62
CA MET A 358 -1.87 -16.18 1.86
C MET A 358 -0.44 -16.73 1.70
N THR A 359 0.37 -16.08 0.88
CA THR A 359 1.78 -16.41 0.69
C THR A 359 2.67 -15.20 0.92
N ILE A 360 3.57 -15.29 1.89
CA ILE A 360 4.55 -14.25 2.20
C ILE A 360 5.96 -14.79 1.96
N THR A 361 6.62 -14.24 0.95
CA THR A 361 7.98 -14.61 0.55
C THR A 361 9.00 -13.54 0.89
N GLY A 362 8.59 -12.32 1.24
CA GLY A 362 9.50 -11.26 1.63
C GLY A 362 8.80 -10.06 2.27
N GLY A 363 9.55 -8.96 2.40
CA GLY A 363 9.05 -7.71 2.97
C GLY A 363 9.18 -7.60 4.48
N ARG A 364 8.93 -6.40 5.00
CA ARG A 364 8.75 -6.13 6.42
C ARG A 364 7.29 -5.75 6.61
N VAL A 365 6.51 -6.65 7.18
CA VAL A 365 5.05 -6.55 7.26
C VAL A 365 4.65 -6.46 8.72
N PHE A 366 4.05 -5.33 9.09
CA PHE A 366 3.44 -5.15 10.39
C PHE A 366 1.94 -4.94 10.21
N SER A 367 1.18 -5.98 10.54
CA SER A 367 -0.26 -6.00 10.36
C SER A 367 -0.97 -6.00 11.72
N THR A 368 -1.97 -5.14 11.87
CA THR A 368 -2.75 -4.99 13.09
C THR A 368 -4.24 -5.01 12.78
N GLY A 369 -4.94 -6.05 13.21
CA GLY A 369 -6.41 -6.10 13.22
C GLY A 369 -7.00 -5.67 14.55
N ALA A 370 -8.32 -5.68 14.63
CA ALA A 370 -9.05 -5.40 15.86
C ALA A 370 -8.90 -6.52 16.90
N LYS A 371 -9.45 -6.30 18.10
CA LYS A 371 -9.10 -7.08 19.29
C LYS A 371 -9.86 -8.41 19.45
N SER A 372 -11.01 -8.59 18.80
CA SER A 372 -11.75 -9.85 18.85
C SER A 372 -12.94 -9.78 17.89
N PRO A 373 -13.14 -10.77 17.01
CA PRO A 373 -12.27 -11.92 16.73
C PRO A 373 -11.04 -11.62 15.84
N GLU A 374 -10.94 -10.41 15.31
CA GLU A 374 -10.10 -10.04 14.15
C GLU A 374 -8.59 -10.23 14.35
N GLU A 375 -7.84 -10.22 13.27
CA GLU A 375 -6.53 -10.81 13.15
C GLU A 375 -5.51 -9.85 12.52
N GLY A 376 -4.24 -10.05 12.86
CA GLY A 376 -3.18 -9.38 12.09
C GLY A 376 -3.05 -9.98 10.70
N PHE A 377 -3.18 -11.31 10.57
CA PHE A 377 -3.17 -12.00 9.30
C PHE A 377 -4.26 -13.06 9.35
N ASP A 378 -5.32 -12.86 8.58
CA ASP A 378 -6.36 -13.85 8.36
C ASP A 378 -6.27 -14.39 6.92
N CYS A 379 -6.49 -15.70 6.80
CA CYS A 379 -6.70 -16.33 5.52
C CYS A 379 -7.76 -17.45 5.62
N ASP A 380 -8.73 -17.34 6.53
CA ASP A 380 -9.77 -18.35 6.80
C ASP A 380 -9.22 -19.76 7.16
N ASN A 381 -7.97 -19.83 7.66
CA ASN A 381 -7.19 -21.07 7.79
C ASN A 381 -7.01 -21.87 6.50
N ASN A 382 -7.08 -21.23 5.35
CA ASN A 382 -6.49 -21.75 4.12
C ASN A 382 -4.95 -21.86 4.26
N THR A 383 -4.29 -22.20 3.15
CA THR A 383 -2.83 -22.31 3.17
C THR A 383 -2.20 -20.95 3.40
N PHE A 384 -1.61 -20.78 4.59
CA PHE A 384 -0.75 -19.65 4.92
C PHE A 384 0.73 -20.05 4.81
N LYS A 385 1.39 -19.68 3.72
CA LYS A 385 2.78 -20.05 3.41
C LYS A 385 3.74 -18.91 3.75
N ILE A 386 4.75 -19.20 4.58
CA ILE A 386 5.81 -18.23 4.91
C ILE A 386 7.18 -18.78 4.50
N THR A 387 7.80 -18.16 3.49
CA THR A 387 9.15 -18.53 3.02
C THR A 387 10.18 -17.42 3.17
N GLY A 388 9.76 -16.22 3.58
CA GLY A 388 10.62 -15.10 3.91
C GLY A 388 9.86 -13.96 4.56
N GLY A 389 10.56 -12.85 4.76
CA GLY A 389 10.03 -11.64 5.39
C GLY A 389 10.44 -11.44 6.85
N LEU A 390 9.95 -10.33 7.41
CA LEU A 390 9.81 -10.04 8.84
C LEU A 390 8.34 -9.71 9.06
N LEU A 391 7.62 -10.57 9.79
CA LEU A 391 6.18 -10.49 9.95
C LEU A 391 5.85 -10.28 11.42
N ILE A 392 5.00 -9.30 11.67
CA ILE A 392 4.38 -9.04 12.96
C ILE A 392 2.88 -8.90 12.69
N GLY A 393 2.07 -9.80 13.25
CA GLY A 393 0.61 -9.77 13.15
C GLY A 393 0.04 -9.64 14.55
N ALA A 394 -0.64 -8.54 14.85
CA ALA A 394 -1.26 -8.28 16.14
C ALA A 394 -2.79 -8.22 15.98
N GLY A 395 -3.54 -8.93 16.83
CA GLY A 395 -5.00 -8.93 16.77
C GLY A 395 -5.66 -9.68 17.92
N GLY A 396 -6.94 -9.94 17.78
CA GLY A 396 -7.73 -10.90 18.54
C GLY A 396 -7.31 -12.35 18.32
N ALA A 397 -7.13 -12.75 17.06
CA ALA A 397 -6.69 -14.08 16.64
C ALA A 397 -5.61 -14.01 15.54
N THR A 398 -5.38 -15.14 14.86
CA THR A 398 -4.50 -15.28 13.70
C THR A 398 -4.71 -16.64 13.02
N SER A 399 -4.77 -16.62 11.70
CA SER A 399 -4.66 -17.79 10.85
C SER A 399 -3.28 -18.43 11.05
N SER A 400 -3.27 -19.74 11.27
CA SER A 400 -2.03 -20.45 11.61
C SER A 400 -1.18 -20.69 10.36
N PRO A 401 0.12 -20.32 10.36
CA PRO A 401 1.00 -20.69 9.26
C PRO A 401 0.99 -22.19 8.98
N THR A 402 0.99 -22.57 7.71
CA THR A 402 0.98 -23.96 7.28
C THR A 402 2.41 -24.51 7.29
N ALA A 403 2.71 -25.32 8.31
CA ALA A 403 4.06 -25.81 8.58
C ALA A 403 4.69 -26.64 7.44
N SER A 404 3.89 -27.36 6.65
CA SER A 404 4.38 -28.26 5.58
C SER A 404 4.87 -27.51 4.33
N VAL A 405 4.48 -26.25 4.15
CA VAL A 405 4.86 -25.42 3.00
C VAL A 405 5.73 -24.21 3.39
N SER A 406 5.85 -23.93 4.68
CA SER A 406 6.65 -22.83 5.21
C SER A 406 8.10 -23.24 5.44
N THR A 407 9.03 -22.32 5.17
CA THR A 407 10.48 -22.52 5.40
C THR A 407 11.04 -21.54 6.43
N GLN A 408 10.24 -20.60 6.90
CA GLN A 408 10.60 -19.66 7.96
C GLN A 408 9.77 -19.96 9.22
N ALA A 409 10.46 -20.05 10.37
CA ALA A 409 9.82 -20.41 11.62
C ALA A 409 8.99 -19.26 12.20
N SER A 410 7.83 -19.59 12.78
CA SER A 410 6.90 -18.63 13.39
C SER A 410 6.56 -18.96 14.84
N ALA A 411 6.17 -17.92 15.57
CA ALA A 411 5.73 -17.96 16.96
C ALA A 411 4.35 -17.31 17.08
N ILE A 412 3.42 -17.96 17.79
CA ILE A 412 2.13 -17.36 18.16
C ILE A 412 2.15 -17.14 19.68
N LEU A 413 2.11 -15.88 20.09
CA LEU A 413 2.17 -15.41 21.47
C LEU A 413 0.83 -14.82 21.91
N GLY A 414 0.74 -14.47 23.19
CA GLY A 414 -0.45 -13.90 23.81
C GLY A 414 -0.56 -12.39 23.68
N SER A 415 -1.17 -11.78 24.70
CA SER A 415 -1.60 -10.38 24.67
C SER A 415 -0.48 -9.35 24.86
N GLY A 416 -0.78 -8.12 24.43
CA GLY A 416 0.03 -6.94 24.64
C GLY A 416 -0.82 -5.66 24.63
N ASN A 417 -0.30 -4.61 25.25
CA ASN A 417 -0.99 -3.33 25.37
C ASN A 417 -0.56 -2.35 24.27
N ALA A 418 -1.52 -1.58 23.77
CA ALA A 418 -1.29 -0.47 22.86
C ALA A 418 -0.20 0.48 23.40
N GLY A 419 0.58 1.06 22.48
CA GLY A 419 1.62 2.04 22.80
C GLY A 419 2.89 1.47 23.44
N THR A 420 2.91 0.20 23.81
CA THR A 420 4.13 -0.48 24.29
C THR A 420 5.06 -0.75 23.12
N ILE A 421 6.36 -0.46 23.29
CA ILE A 421 7.39 -0.92 22.36
C ILE A 421 7.79 -2.32 22.79
N PHE A 422 7.52 -3.30 21.94
CA PHE A 422 7.92 -4.69 22.11
C PHE A 422 9.18 -4.95 21.29
N SER A 423 10.09 -5.76 21.85
CA SER A 423 11.18 -6.35 21.10
C SER A 423 11.27 -7.84 21.39
N ILE A 424 11.69 -8.60 20.40
CA ILE A 424 12.09 -9.99 20.58
C ILE A 424 13.60 -10.04 20.57
N LEU A 425 14.19 -10.67 21.59
CA LEU A 425 15.62 -10.91 21.70
C LEU A 425 15.93 -12.40 21.62
N ASP A 426 17.06 -12.76 21.03
CA ASP A 426 17.59 -14.13 21.09
C ASP A 426 18.31 -14.42 22.43
N SER A 427 18.95 -15.59 22.53
CA SER A 427 19.71 -16.00 23.72
C SER A 427 20.87 -15.07 24.05
N ASP A 428 21.44 -14.42 23.03
CA ASP A 428 22.61 -13.55 23.13
C ASP A 428 22.21 -12.08 23.32
N ASN A 429 20.92 -11.81 23.55
CA ASN A 429 20.31 -10.49 23.65
C ASN A 429 20.37 -9.67 22.34
N ALA A 430 20.60 -10.30 21.19
CA ALA A 430 20.52 -9.62 19.91
C ALA A 430 19.05 -9.46 19.48
N GLU A 431 18.74 -8.34 18.83
CA GLU A 431 17.40 -8.04 18.32
C GLU A 431 16.99 -9.05 17.25
N VAL A 432 15.75 -9.51 17.32
CA VAL A 432 15.07 -10.28 16.28
C VAL A 432 14.12 -9.40 15.48
N MET A 433 13.24 -8.68 16.18
CA MET A 433 12.30 -7.69 15.62
C MET A 433 11.84 -6.73 16.73
N THR A 434 11.50 -5.50 16.36
CA THR A 434 11.02 -4.46 17.30
C THR A 434 9.86 -3.68 16.71
N PHE A 435 8.79 -3.51 17.48
CA PHE A 435 7.58 -2.81 17.02
C PHE A 435 6.85 -2.12 18.18
N LYS A 436 6.04 -1.12 17.85
CA LYS A 436 5.11 -0.44 18.76
C LYS A 436 3.70 -0.59 18.20
N SER A 437 2.87 -1.35 18.91
CA SER A 437 1.50 -1.59 18.46
C SER A 437 0.61 -0.36 18.67
N PRO A 438 -0.17 0.07 17.66
CA PRO A 438 -1.15 1.14 17.82
C PRO A 438 -2.37 0.70 18.64
N ALA A 439 -2.65 -0.60 18.68
CA ALA A 439 -3.78 -1.20 19.39
C ALA A 439 -3.33 -2.28 20.40
N SER A 440 -4.20 -2.57 21.37
CA SER A 440 -4.00 -3.70 22.28
C SER A 440 -4.49 -4.98 21.61
N PHE A 441 -3.73 -6.06 21.73
CA PHE A 441 -4.00 -7.35 21.07
C PHE A 441 -4.06 -8.47 22.10
N THR A 442 -4.73 -9.58 21.75
CA THR A 442 -4.73 -10.84 22.52
C THR A 442 -3.90 -11.94 21.89
N THR A 443 -3.56 -11.78 20.62
CA THR A 443 -2.77 -12.71 19.81
C THR A 443 -1.70 -11.94 19.06
N LEU A 444 -0.50 -12.53 19.00
CA LEU A 444 0.64 -11.98 18.29
C LEU A 444 1.32 -13.08 17.47
N LEU A 445 1.18 -13.04 16.15
CA LEU A 445 1.93 -13.88 15.21
C LEU A 445 3.23 -13.18 14.82
N LEU A 446 4.35 -13.88 14.99
CA LEU A 446 5.68 -13.39 14.62
C LEU A 446 6.37 -14.38 13.70
N SER A 447 7.01 -13.90 12.63
CA SER A 447 7.93 -14.69 11.79
C SER A 447 9.12 -13.83 11.37
N GLY A 448 10.31 -14.42 11.27
CA GLY A 448 11.49 -13.67 10.87
C GLY A 448 12.71 -14.53 10.63
N SER A 449 13.68 -13.98 9.88
CA SER A 449 14.90 -14.68 9.46
C SER A 449 15.81 -15.14 10.61
N LYS A 450 15.69 -14.50 11.78
CA LYS A 450 16.45 -14.82 12.98
C LYS A 450 15.75 -15.87 13.88
N PHE A 451 14.53 -16.28 13.53
CA PHE A 451 13.87 -17.41 14.18
C PHE A 451 14.42 -18.74 13.70
N SER A 452 14.57 -19.68 14.63
CA SER A 452 15.09 -21.02 14.37
C SER A 452 14.49 -22.01 15.36
N SER A 453 14.06 -23.18 14.86
CA SER A 453 13.54 -24.25 15.71
C SER A 453 14.62 -24.75 16.67
N GLY A 454 14.23 -25.07 17.89
CA GLY A 454 15.09 -25.47 19.00
C GLY A 454 15.77 -24.31 19.75
N LYS A 455 15.51 -23.04 19.38
CA LYS A 455 16.08 -21.86 20.04
C LYS A 455 15.08 -21.17 20.97
N THR A 456 15.62 -20.53 22.00
CA THR A 456 14.86 -19.76 23.00
C THR A 456 15.00 -18.27 22.72
N TYR A 457 13.90 -17.55 22.89
CA TYR A 457 13.75 -16.12 22.67
C TYR A 457 13.07 -15.47 23.87
N LYS A 458 13.22 -14.15 23.98
CA LYS A 458 12.65 -13.32 25.03
C LYS A 458 11.77 -12.25 24.41
N LEU A 459 10.53 -12.16 24.87
CA LEU A 459 9.68 -11.00 24.63
C LEU A 459 10.00 -9.96 25.71
N VAL A 460 10.39 -8.77 25.27
CA VAL A 460 10.75 -7.67 26.18
C VAL A 460 9.96 -6.41 25.85
N SER A 461 9.74 -5.58 26.86
CA SER A 461 9.26 -4.21 26.68
C SER A 461 10.43 -3.23 26.71
N VAL A 462 10.35 -2.22 25.86
CA VAL A 462 11.38 -1.20 25.67
C VAL A 462 10.78 0.16 26.05
N SER A 463 11.48 0.92 26.90
CA SER A 463 11.00 2.23 27.35
C SER A 463 11.12 3.31 26.27
N ALA A 464 12.21 3.30 25.51
CA ALA A 464 12.46 4.21 24.39
C ALA A 464 13.49 3.62 23.42
N VAL A 465 13.40 4.03 22.15
CA VAL A 465 14.42 3.76 21.13
C VAL A 465 15.14 5.06 20.80
N THR A 466 16.47 5.05 20.94
CA THR A 466 17.34 6.17 20.57
C THR A 466 17.66 6.11 19.09
N GLY A 467 17.57 7.24 18.38
CA GLY A 467 17.86 7.31 16.94
C GLY A 467 16.92 6.44 16.11
N ALA A 468 15.65 6.31 16.54
CA ALA A 468 14.67 5.47 15.89
C ALA A 468 14.47 5.89 14.43
N SER A 469 14.56 4.90 13.53
CA SER A 469 13.96 4.96 12.20
C SER A 469 12.77 4.03 12.25
N ASP A 470 11.56 4.55 12.48
CA ASP A 470 10.34 3.75 12.46
C ASP A 470 9.43 4.13 11.30
N PHE A 471 8.63 3.16 10.87
CA PHE A 471 7.57 3.32 9.90
C PHE A 471 6.28 2.94 10.60
N ASN A 472 5.53 3.94 11.10
CA ASN A 472 4.25 3.76 11.81
C ASN A 472 4.29 2.67 12.90
N GLY A 473 5.33 2.69 13.73
CA GLY A 473 5.49 1.72 14.82
C GLY A 473 6.32 0.48 14.47
N LEU A 474 6.59 0.19 13.19
CA LEU A 474 7.60 -0.80 12.80
C LEU A 474 8.99 -0.16 12.88
N TYR A 475 9.84 -0.60 13.81
CA TYR A 475 11.20 -0.04 13.92
C TYR A 475 12.14 -0.71 12.92
N LEU A 476 12.70 0.10 12.04
CA LEU A 476 13.67 -0.28 11.00
C LEU A 476 15.13 -0.04 11.41
N GLY A 477 15.34 0.77 12.45
CA GLY A 477 16.66 1.09 12.98
C GLY A 477 16.60 1.87 14.29
N GLY A 478 17.76 2.07 14.89
CA GLY A 478 17.94 2.70 16.19
C GLY A 478 18.51 1.73 17.23
N THR A 479 18.60 2.18 18.48
CA THR A 479 19.14 1.37 19.58
C THR A 479 18.32 1.51 20.85
N PHE A 480 18.28 0.47 21.67
CA PHE A 480 17.72 0.54 23.02
C PHE A 480 18.60 -0.16 24.06
N SER A 481 18.36 0.12 25.33
CA SER A 481 19.13 -0.45 26.44
C SER A 481 18.21 -0.79 27.59
N ASN A 482 18.66 -1.74 28.42
CA ASN A 482 17.99 -2.16 29.64
C ASN A 482 16.49 -2.52 29.48
N PRO A 483 16.12 -3.41 28.55
CA PRO A 483 14.73 -3.79 28.35
C PRO A 483 14.21 -4.68 29.50
N THR A 484 12.90 -4.66 29.72
CA THR A 484 12.23 -5.47 30.75
C THR A 484 11.69 -6.74 30.13
N VAL A 485 12.09 -7.90 30.65
CA VAL A 485 11.62 -9.21 30.21
C VAL A 485 10.15 -9.38 30.59
N SER A 486 9.32 -9.56 29.57
CA SER A 486 7.90 -9.87 29.75
C SER A 486 7.68 -11.38 29.80
N SER A 487 8.35 -12.13 28.93
CA SER A 487 8.31 -13.60 28.92
C SER A 487 9.49 -14.21 28.15
N SER A 488 9.67 -15.52 28.25
CA SER A 488 10.58 -16.31 27.43
C SER A 488 9.84 -17.47 26.77
N PHE A 489 10.23 -17.82 25.56
CA PHE A 489 9.60 -18.91 24.80
C PHE A 489 10.64 -19.65 23.95
N THR A 490 10.37 -20.91 23.63
CA THR A 490 11.24 -21.73 22.77
C THR A 490 10.45 -22.17 21.56
N LEU A 491 11.03 -22.02 20.37
CA LEU A 491 10.43 -22.55 19.15
C LEU A 491 10.67 -24.06 19.09
N THR A 492 9.63 -24.87 19.09
CA THR A 492 9.74 -26.34 19.13
C THR A 492 9.47 -26.99 17.77
N SER A 493 8.96 -26.24 16.81
CA SER A 493 8.64 -26.69 15.45
C SER A 493 8.72 -25.50 14.47
N MET A 494 8.33 -25.72 13.20
CA MET A 494 8.19 -24.63 12.22
C MET A 494 7.15 -23.58 12.65
N VAL A 495 6.09 -24.00 13.35
CA VAL A 495 5.01 -23.14 13.82
C VAL A 495 4.77 -23.44 15.28
N THR A 496 5.22 -22.56 16.16
CA THR A 496 5.13 -22.78 17.61
C THR A 496 4.07 -21.87 18.22
N LYS A 497 2.97 -22.47 18.71
CA LYS A 497 1.95 -21.75 19.48
C LYS A 497 2.28 -21.83 20.98
N ILE A 498 2.54 -20.67 21.59
CA ILE A 498 2.81 -20.52 23.03
C ILE A 498 1.64 -19.85 23.75
N GLY A 499 0.93 -18.95 23.06
CA GLY A 499 -0.26 -18.28 23.55
C GLY A 499 -1.19 -17.90 22.39
N GLY A 500 -2.12 -16.98 22.67
CA GLY A 500 -3.04 -16.45 21.67
C GLY A 500 -4.09 -17.43 21.18
N SER A 501 -4.96 -16.92 20.32
CA SER A 501 -6.03 -17.64 19.66
C SER A 501 -5.64 -17.93 18.21
N THR A 502 -6.17 -19.04 17.68
CA THR A 502 -6.04 -19.42 16.27
C THR A 502 -7.40 -19.96 15.86
N GLY A 503 -7.85 -19.62 14.68
CA GLY A 503 -9.16 -19.94 14.13
C GLY A 503 -9.41 -19.00 12.96
N PRO A 504 -10.52 -19.13 12.23
CA PRO A 504 -10.88 -18.06 11.32
C PRO A 504 -11.28 -16.86 12.20
N GLY A 505 -10.88 -15.65 11.83
CA GLY A 505 -11.66 -14.45 12.16
C GLY A 505 -13.12 -14.73 11.83
N ARG A 506 -14.08 -14.15 12.57
CA ARG A 506 -15.48 -14.55 12.41
C ARG A 506 -16.30 -13.54 11.67
#